data_AF-A0A832R1K6-F1
#
_entry.id   AF-A0A832R1K6-F1
#
_cell.length_a   1.000
_cell.length_b   1.000
_cell.length_c   1.000
_cell.angle_alpha   90.00
_cell.angle_beta   90.00
_cell.angle_gamma   90.00
#
_symmetry.space_group_name_H-M   'P 1'
#
loop_
_entity.id
_entity.type
_entity.pdbx_description
1 polymer ?
#
loop_
_entity_poly.entity_id
_entity_poly.type
_entity_poly.pdbx_seq_one_letter_code
_entity_poly.pdbx_strand_id
1 'polypeptide(L)'
;MRVKSYILALLLIISSCATAQKTVRVNAIKANDYGVVYSLPVTSFEVTLTIKKSTYQRGDFYTFAQRYLAIDNPVIENSVVYSLEDINVVNRGIPDKNNSYMVAFRAKSVEPFVFLKEDGLIVSINAEQELEVIPELIIPAGVSPSENPRRYLSQETLMAGSTAKQAELVARQIFDLRRSRNDILAGEAESMPPDGNAYNVVMSEIDRQ
;
A
#
# COMPACT_ATOMS: atom_id res chain seq x y z
N MET A 1 26.34 29.88 65.48
CA MET A 1 26.04 29.60 64.05
C MET A 1 26.74 28.38 63.46
N ARG A 2 27.86 27.87 64.00
CA ARG A 2 28.62 26.75 63.39
C ARG A 2 27.91 25.38 63.41
N VAL A 3 27.16 25.06 64.48
CA VAL A 3 26.45 23.76 64.60
C VAL A 3 25.37 23.57 63.54
N LYS A 4 24.65 24.64 63.17
CA LYS A 4 23.64 24.60 62.10
C LYS A 4 24.26 24.31 60.72
N SER A 5 25.50 24.78 60.48
CA SER A 5 26.20 24.55 59.21
C SER A 5 26.68 23.10 59.08
N TYR A 6 27.07 22.46 60.18
CA TYR A 6 27.43 21.04 60.19
C TYR A 6 26.21 20.12 60.00
N ILE A 7 25.04 20.50 60.54
CA ILE A 7 23.78 19.76 60.33
C ILE A 7 23.37 19.80 58.85
N LEU A 8 23.52 20.96 58.19
CA LEU A 8 23.22 21.09 56.76
C LEU A 8 24.15 20.22 55.89
N ALA A 9 25.44 20.17 56.24
CA ALA A 9 26.43 19.32 55.55
C ALA A 9 26.14 17.83 55.75
N LEU A 10 25.73 17.40 56.95
CA LEU A 10 25.35 16.02 57.24
C LEU A 10 24.09 15.59 56.47
N LEU A 11 23.11 16.49 56.33
CA LEU A 11 21.87 16.23 55.59
C LEU A 11 22.11 16.07 54.08
N LEU A 12 23.09 16.80 53.53
CA LEU A 12 23.47 16.72 52.12
C LEU A 12 24.13 15.39 51.76
N ILE A 13 24.96 14.83 52.66
CA ILE A 13 25.69 13.56 52.44
C ILE A 13 24.73 12.37 52.39
N ILE A 14 23.64 12.40 53.16
CA ILE A 14 22.63 11.33 53.21
C ILE A 14 21.81 11.27 51.91
N SER A 15 21.62 12.40 51.20
CA SER A 15 20.86 12.44 49.94
C SER A 15 21.60 11.83 48.75
N SER A 16 22.91 11.64 48.84
CA SER A 16 23.75 11.08 47.76
C SER A 16 23.65 9.56 47.60
N CYS A 17 22.94 8.85 48.49
CA CYS A 17 22.73 7.40 48.40
C CYS A 17 21.52 7.02 47.53
N ALA A 18 21.32 7.70 46.41
CA ALA A 18 20.38 7.27 45.40
C ALA A 18 20.96 6.04 44.66
N THR A 19 20.56 4.83 45.06
CA THR A 19 20.97 3.62 44.36
C THR A 19 20.29 3.56 42.99
N ALA A 20 21.07 3.47 41.92
CA ALA A 20 20.56 3.23 40.57
C ALA A 20 19.71 1.96 40.51
N GLN A 21 18.65 1.99 39.70
CA GLN A 21 17.75 0.85 39.52
C GLN A 21 18.52 -0.32 38.88
N LYS A 22 18.48 -1.50 39.52
CA LYS A 22 19.13 -2.71 39.01
C LYS A 22 18.13 -3.48 38.16
N THR A 23 18.40 -3.61 36.87
CA THR A 23 17.67 -4.53 35.98
C THR A 23 18.25 -5.94 36.13
N VAL A 24 17.39 -6.95 36.21
CA VAL A 24 17.81 -8.36 36.31
C VAL A 24 17.32 -9.09 35.07
N ARG A 25 18.20 -9.89 34.43
CA ARG A 25 17.81 -10.73 33.29
C ARG A 25 16.81 -11.79 33.77
N VAL A 26 15.67 -11.90 33.11
CA VAL A 26 14.64 -12.88 33.47
C VAL A 26 14.93 -14.18 32.74
N ASN A 27 15.25 -15.23 33.49
CA ASN A 27 15.12 -16.60 33.01
C ASN A 27 13.77 -17.13 33.49
N ALA A 28 13.04 -17.87 32.63
CA ALA A 28 11.67 -18.36 32.84
C ALA A 28 11.46 -19.22 34.12
N ILE A 29 12.51 -19.48 34.89
CA ILE A 29 12.52 -20.40 36.04
C ILE A 29 12.33 -19.66 37.38
N LYS A 30 12.40 -18.32 37.44
CA LYS A 30 12.37 -17.58 38.72
C LYS A 30 11.67 -16.22 38.64
N ALA A 31 10.37 -16.22 38.35
CA ALA A 31 9.54 -15.00 38.31
C ALA A 31 8.75 -14.80 39.62
N ASN A 32 9.44 -14.62 40.75
CA ASN A 32 8.79 -14.45 42.07
C ASN A 32 8.81 -13.01 42.60
N ASP A 33 9.39 -12.08 41.84
CA ASP A 33 9.52 -10.66 42.20
C ASP A 33 8.57 -9.80 41.35
N TYR A 34 7.93 -8.81 41.97
CA TYR A 34 7.03 -7.85 41.30
C TYR A 34 7.84 -6.86 40.44
N GLY A 35 7.56 -6.79 39.14
CA GLY A 35 8.25 -5.90 38.20
C GLY A 35 7.70 -5.93 36.78
N VAL A 36 8.21 -5.03 35.93
CA VAL A 36 7.88 -4.99 34.49
C VAL A 36 8.94 -5.76 33.72
N VAL A 37 8.51 -6.75 32.93
CA VAL A 37 9.40 -7.52 32.04
C VAL A 37 9.34 -6.92 30.63
N TYR A 38 10.51 -6.61 30.05
CA TYR A 38 10.63 -6.15 28.68
C TYR A 38 11.72 -6.91 27.93
N SER A 39 11.63 -6.92 26.62
CA SER A 39 12.64 -7.51 25.73
C SER A 39 13.34 -6.42 24.92
N LEU A 40 14.63 -6.60 24.66
CA LEU A 40 15.35 -5.69 23.77
C LEU A 40 14.91 -5.91 22.32
N PRO A 41 14.76 -4.84 21.52
CA PRO A 41 14.45 -4.97 20.11
C PRO A 41 15.67 -5.46 19.33
N VAL A 42 15.45 -6.43 18.45
CA VAL A 42 16.35 -6.76 17.34
C VAL A 42 15.85 -6.05 16.10
N THR A 43 16.76 -5.46 15.34
CA THR A 43 16.46 -4.75 14.10
C THR A 43 16.03 -5.73 13.01
N SER A 44 14.82 -5.53 12.47
CA SER A 44 14.30 -6.24 11.31
C SER A 44 13.89 -5.22 10.25
N PHE A 45 13.99 -5.58 8.98
CA PHE A 45 13.52 -4.76 7.89
C PHE A 45 12.26 -5.38 7.30
N GLU A 46 11.19 -4.60 7.23
CA GLU A 46 9.96 -4.94 6.53
C GLU A 46 10.06 -4.32 5.13
N VAL A 47 10.12 -5.17 4.10
CA VAL A 47 10.27 -4.75 2.70
C VAL A 47 8.97 -5.03 1.97
N THR A 48 8.33 -3.97 1.49
CA THR A 48 7.10 -4.03 0.70
C THR A 48 7.43 -3.70 -0.75
N LEU A 49 7.10 -4.62 -1.66
CA LEU A 49 7.34 -4.47 -3.10
C LEU A 49 6.00 -4.29 -3.82
N THR A 50 5.85 -3.16 -4.52
CA THR A 50 4.69 -2.92 -5.39
C THR A 50 5.04 -3.39 -6.80
N ILE A 51 4.35 -4.42 -7.27
CA ILE A 51 4.59 -5.04 -8.57
C ILE A 51 3.36 -4.84 -9.45
N LYS A 52 3.54 -4.23 -10.61
CA LYS A 52 2.52 -4.15 -11.66
C LYS A 52 2.63 -5.32 -12.61
N LYS A 53 1.51 -6.00 -12.80
CA LYS A 53 1.34 -7.06 -13.79
C LYS A 53 0.62 -6.50 -15.01
N SER A 54 1.34 -6.37 -16.12
CA SER A 54 0.77 -6.00 -17.42
C SER A 54 0.55 -7.25 -18.27
N THR A 55 -0.70 -7.51 -18.65
CA THR A 55 -1.06 -8.64 -19.51
C THR A 55 -1.38 -8.14 -20.90
N TYR A 56 -0.58 -8.54 -21.88
CA TYR A 56 -0.79 -8.24 -23.29
C TYR A 56 -1.46 -9.43 -23.97
N GLN A 57 -2.59 -9.18 -24.63
CA GLN A 57 -3.32 -10.18 -25.39
C GLN A 57 -3.29 -9.78 -26.87
N ARG A 58 -2.97 -10.75 -27.72
CA ARG A 58 -3.02 -10.61 -29.16
C ARG A 58 -4.48 -10.50 -29.62
N GLY A 59 -4.78 -9.48 -30.40
CA GLY A 59 -6.10 -9.31 -31.03
C GLY A 59 -6.31 -10.27 -32.20
N ASP A 60 -7.57 -10.62 -32.49
CA ASP A 60 -7.92 -11.52 -33.60
C ASP A 60 -7.47 -10.98 -34.98
N PHE A 61 -7.48 -9.65 -35.16
CA PHE A 61 -7.17 -8.97 -36.43
C PHE A 61 -5.80 -8.28 -36.45
N TYR A 62 -4.86 -8.68 -35.58
CA TYR A 62 -3.56 -8.00 -35.41
C TYR A 62 -2.76 -7.87 -36.73
N THR A 63 -2.88 -8.84 -37.64
CA THR A 63 -2.20 -8.83 -38.96
C THR A 63 -2.68 -7.71 -39.89
N PHE A 64 -3.89 -7.21 -39.68
CA PHE A 64 -4.50 -6.17 -40.51
C PHE A 64 -4.49 -4.80 -39.83
N ALA A 65 -4.00 -4.72 -38.58
CA ALA A 65 -4.01 -3.50 -37.78
C ALA A 65 -3.26 -2.35 -38.46
N GLN A 66 -2.11 -2.63 -39.07
CA GLN A 66 -1.36 -1.59 -39.76
C GLN A 66 -2.07 -1.11 -41.04
N ARG A 67 -2.67 -2.03 -41.81
CA ARG A 67 -3.35 -1.71 -43.07
C ARG A 67 -4.57 -0.83 -42.85
N TYR A 68 -5.39 -1.12 -41.84
CA TYR A 68 -6.67 -0.45 -41.65
C TYR A 68 -6.66 0.62 -40.57
N LEU A 69 -5.83 0.49 -39.53
CA LEU A 69 -5.78 1.42 -38.40
C LEU A 69 -4.46 2.18 -38.28
N ALA A 70 -3.51 1.97 -39.20
CA ALA A 70 -2.16 2.56 -39.15
C ALA A 70 -1.43 2.30 -37.82
N ILE A 71 -1.63 1.13 -37.23
CA ILE A 71 -0.94 0.69 -36.02
C ILE A 71 0.32 -0.09 -36.43
N ASP A 72 1.49 0.51 -36.26
CA ASP A 72 2.76 -0.05 -36.74
C ASP A 72 3.30 -1.21 -35.89
N ASN A 73 3.03 -1.24 -34.58
CA ASN A 73 3.53 -2.26 -33.67
C ASN A 73 2.38 -2.89 -32.85
N PRO A 74 1.52 -3.71 -33.49
CA PRO A 74 0.46 -4.41 -32.79
C PRO A 74 1.03 -5.52 -31.88
N VAL A 75 0.27 -5.94 -30.87
CA VAL A 75 0.62 -7.09 -30.05
C VAL A 75 0.49 -8.37 -30.89
N ILE A 76 1.63 -8.99 -31.23
CA ILE A 76 1.71 -10.18 -32.09
C ILE A 76 1.58 -11.48 -31.28
N GLU A 77 1.95 -11.46 -30.00
CA GLU A 77 1.93 -12.64 -29.11
C GLU A 77 1.41 -12.27 -27.71
N ASN A 78 0.78 -13.25 -27.05
CA ASN A 78 0.33 -13.09 -25.68
C ASN A 78 1.54 -13.07 -24.76
N SER A 79 1.66 -12.04 -23.92
CA SER A 79 2.77 -11.92 -22.98
C SER A 79 2.32 -11.32 -21.67
N VAL A 80 3.03 -11.65 -20.59
CA VAL A 80 2.82 -11.09 -19.26
C VAL A 80 4.13 -10.46 -18.83
N VAL A 81 4.10 -9.16 -18.57
CA VAL A 81 5.26 -8.39 -18.13
C VAL A 81 5.02 -7.96 -16.68
N TYR A 82 6.02 -8.17 -15.84
CA TYR A 82 6.03 -7.69 -14.46
C TYR A 82 7.00 -6.51 -14.37
N SER A 83 6.50 -5.37 -13.92
CA SER A 83 7.30 -4.20 -13.62
C SER A 83 7.24 -3.91 -12.13
N LEU A 84 8.40 -3.76 -11.52
CA LEU A 84 8.52 -3.25 -10.17
C LEU A 84 8.25 -1.74 -10.20
N GLU A 85 7.22 -1.28 -9.50
CA GLU A 85 6.85 0.14 -9.46
C GLU A 85 7.43 0.85 -8.24
N ASP A 86 7.40 0.20 -7.08
CA ASP A 86 7.85 0.82 -5.83
C ASP A 86 8.46 -0.21 -4.87
N ILE A 87 9.41 0.26 -4.07
CA ILE A 87 10.02 -0.48 -2.97
C ILE A 87 9.96 0.40 -1.73
N ASN A 88 9.19 -0.03 -0.73
CA ASN A 88 9.18 0.60 0.57
C ASN A 88 9.91 -0.29 1.58
N VAL A 89 10.85 0.29 2.33
CA VAL A 89 11.61 -0.40 3.37
C VAL A 89 11.41 0.32 4.69
N VAL A 90 10.81 -0.37 5.66
CA VAL A 90 10.57 0.14 7.00
C VAL A 90 11.42 -0.65 7.99
N ASN A 91 12.17 0.06 8.84
CA ASN A 91 12.89 -0.56 9.94
C ASN A 91 11.91 -0.83 11.09
N ARG A 92 11.87 -2.06 11.57
CA ARG A 92 10.98 -2.52 12.63
C ARG A 92 11.74 -3.33 13.67
N GLY A 93 11.54 -2.99 14.94
CA GLY A 93 12.07 -3.78 16.06
C GLY A 93 11.19 -5.00 16.34
N ILE A 94 11.79 -6.18 16.44
CA ILE A 94 11.13 -7.42 16.92
C ILE A 94 11.69 -7.75 18.32
N PRO A 95 10.86 -8.16 19.29
CA PRO A 95 11.35 -8.51 20.63
C PRO A 95 12.25 -9.75 20.60
N ASP A 96 13.44 -9.63 21.17
CA ASP A 96 14.33 -10.77 21.41
C ASP A 96 14.09 -11.37 22.80
N LYS A 97 13.40 -12.52 22.82
CA LYS A 97 13.10 -13.28 24.04
C LYS A 97 14.35 -13.82 24.74
N ASN A 98 15.49 -13.92 24.05
CA ASN A 98 16.74 -14.33 24.70
C ASN A 98 17.32 -13.20 25.58
N ASN A 99 16.98 -11.96 25.25
CA ASN A 99 17.46 -10.74 25.90
C ASN A 99 16.31 -9.99 26.60
N SER A 100 15.61 -10.70 27.48
CA SER A 100 14.56 -10.14 28.33
C SER A 100 15.07 -9.76 29.73
N TYR A 101 14.65 -8.60 30.21
CA TYR A 101 15.05 -8.02 31.48
C TYR A 101 13.81 -7.61 32.28
N MET A 102 13.93 -7.64 33.61
CA MET A 102 12.89 -7.18 34.52
C MET A 102 13.36 -5.97 35.30
N VAL A 103 12.49 -4.97 35.33
CA VAL A 103 12.57 -3.81 36.18
C VAL A 103 11.77 -4.11 37.45
N ALA A 104 12.46 -4.47 38.53
CA ALA A 104 11.82 -4.73 39.81
C ALA A 104 11.27 -3.44 40.43
N PHE A 105 10.04 -3.49 40.95
CA PHE A 105 9.47 -2.39 41.71
C PHE A 105 10.08 -2.35 43.12
N ARG A 106 10.51 -1.17 43.57
CA ARG A 106 11.03 -0.96 44.92
C ARG A 106 10.12 0.01 45.67
N ALA A 107 9.78 -0.33 46.91
CA ALA A 107 9.06 0.58 47.78
C ALA A 107 9.85 1.87 48.01
N LYS A 108 9.18 3.04 47.92
CA LYS A 108 9.75 4.40 48.08
C LYS A 108 10.69 4.88 46.95
N SER A 109 10.53 4.35 45.74
CA SER A 109 11.17 4.87 44.53
C SER A 109 10.13 5.62 43.70
N VAL A 110 10.55 6.64 42.94
CA VAL A 110 9.71 7.17 41.86
C VAL A 110 9.52 6.03 40.85
N GLU A 111 8.30 5.52 40.68
CA GLU A 111 8.03 4.42 39.77
C GLU A 111 8.13 4.90 38.30
N PRO A 112 9.01 4.30 37.47
CA PRO A 112 9.03 4.63 36.05
C PRO A 112 7.76 4.08 35.38
N PHE A 113 7.01 4.95 34.71
CA PHE A 113 5.87 4.57 33.89
C PHE A 113 6.38 4.04 32.57
N VAL A 114 6.28 2.74 32.34
CA VAL A 114 6.73 2.10 31.10
C VAL A 114 5.52 1.63 30.32
N PHE A 115 5.35 2.15 29.10
CA PHE A 115 4.37 1.62 28.16
C PHE A 115 5.04 0.54 27.32
N LEU A 116 4.48 -0.66 27.39
CA LEU A 116 4.90 -1.79 26.59
C LEU A 116 3.88 -2.06 25.49
N LYS A 117 4.36 -2.48 24.33
CA LYS A 117 3.54 -3.14 23.32
C LYS A 117 3.12 -4.52 23.82
N GLU A 118 2.05 -5.07 23.26
CA GLU A 118 1.60 -6.46 23.52
C GLU A 118 2.73 -7.49 23.39
N ASP A 119 3.68 -7.23 22.48
CA ASP A 119 4.84 -8.08 22.20
C ASP A 119 5.98 -7.96 23.24
N GLY A 120 5.85 -7.10 24.26
CA GLY A 120 6.85 -6.91 25.32
C GLY A 120 8.01 -5.97 24.97
N LEU A 121 7.86 -5.17 23.91
CA LEU A 121 8.78 -4.08 23.54
C LEU A 121 8.42 -2.78 24.25
N ILE A 122 9.43 -2.01 24.66
CA ILE A 122 9.24 -0.67 25.23
C ILE A 122 8.83 0.30 24.13
N VAL A 123 7.72 0.99 24.32
CA VAL A 123 7.21 2.06 23.43
C VAL A 123 7.60 3.43 23.97
N SER A 124 7.33 3.70 25.25
CA SER A 124 7.74 4.93 25.93
C SER A 124 8.04 4.71 27.40
N ILE A 125 8.88 5.58 27.97
CA ILE A 125 9.21 5.61 29.39
C ILE A 125 8.92 7.03 29.90
N ASN A 126 8.08 7.15 30.91
CA ASN A 126 7.65 8.39 31.54
C ASN A 126 7.02 9.42 30.57
N ALA A 127 6.51 8.94 29.44
CA ALA A 127 5.85 9.76 28.43
C ALA A 127 4.62 9.02 27.90
N GLU A 128 3.61 9.79 27.50
CA GLU A 128 2.40 9.26 26.88
C GLU A 128 2.75 8.55 25.56
N GLN A 129 1.95 7.54 25.20
CA GLN A 129 2.18 6.75 23.99
C GLN A 129 1.89 7.59 22.75
N GLU A 130 2.90 7.77 21.89
CA GLU A 130 2.68 8.24 20.52
C GLU A 130 2.34 7.00 19.66
N LEU A 131 1.08 6.92 19.23
CA LEU A 131 0.64 5.87 18.31
C LEU A 131 1.22 6.18 16.94
N GLU A 132 2.28 5.47 16.55
CA GLU A 132 2.73 5.48 15.16
C GLU A 132 1.60 4.92 14.29
N VAL A 133 0.94 5.81 13.55
CA VAL A 133 -0.04 5.42 12.53
C VAL A 133 0.75 4.77 11.40
N ILE A 134 0.70 3.45 11.32
CA ILE A 134 1.26 2.71 10.20
C ILE A 134 0.48 3.17 8.96
N PRO A 135 1.13 3.77 7.95
CA PRO A 135 0.44 4.17 6.74
C PRO A 135 -0.15 2.92 6.09
N GLU A 136 -1.47 2.91 5.89
CA GLU A 136 -2.12 1.84 5.15
C GLU A 136 -1.52 1.77 3.74
N LEU A 137 -1.24 0.54 3.28
CA LEU A 137 -0.73 0.31 1.94
C LEU A 137 -1.84 0.65 0.94
N ILE A 138 -1.73 1.81 0.29
CA ILE A 138 -2.64 2.21 -0.79
C ILE A 138 -2.23 1.44 -2.04
N ILE A 139 -2.95 0.37 -2.34
CA ILE A 139 -2.79 -0.35 -3.61
C ILE A 139 -3.55 0.45 -4.67
N PRO A 140 -2.89 0.98 -5.72
CA PRO A 140 -3.59 1.65 -6.79
C PRO A 140 -4.59 0.69 -7.44
N ALA A 141 -5.81 1.18 -7.70
CA ALA A 141 -6.85 0.38 -8.33
C ALA A 141 -6.34 -0.13 -9.70
N GLY A 142 -6.24 -1.45 -9.83
CA GLY A 142 -5.90 -2.08 -11.10
C GLY A 142 -6.96 -1.78 -12.16
N VAL A 143 -6.54 -1.66 -13.41
CA VAL A 143 -7.49 -1.57 -14.54
C VAL A 143 -8.31 -2.87 -14.58
N SER A 144 -9.64 -2.75 -14.59
CA SER A 144 -10.52 -3.91 -14.68
C SER A 144 -10.27 -4.67 -15.99
N PRO A 145 -10.39 -6.00 -15.98
CA PRO A 145 -10.24 -6.79 -17.20
C PRO A 145 -11.29 -6.36 -18.23
N SER A 146 -10.81 -6.02 -19.43
CA SER A 146 -11.66 -5.68 -20.58
C SER A 146 -12.64 -6.81 -20.87
N GLU A 147 -13.90 -6.45 -21.17
CA GLU A 147 -14.91 -7.41 -21.62
C GLU A 147 -14.49 -8.10 -22.94
N ASN A 148 -15.12 -9.23 -23.28
CA ASN A 148 -14.82 -9.92 -24.53
C ASN A 148 -15.18 -9.02 -25.73
N PRO A 149 -14.21 -8.59 -26.56
CA PRO A 149 -14.44 -7.64 -27.65
C PRO A 149 -15.35 -8.19 -28.75
N ARG A 150 -15.50 -9.52 -28.85
CA ARG A 150 -16.39 -10.14 -29.84
C ARG A 150 -17.86 -9.82 -29.63
N ARG A 151 -18.24 -9.34 -28.44
CA ARG A 151 -19.63 -8.93 -28.13
C ARG A 151 -20.08 -7.70 -28.90
N TYR A 152 -19.16 -6.86 -29.35
CA TYR A 152 -19.45 -5.61 -30.06
C TYR A 152 -19.41 -5.74 -31.59
N LEU A 153 -19.12 -6.95 -32.09
CA LEU A 153 -19.09 -7.20 -33.52
C LEU A 153 -20.50 -7.14 -34.11
N SER A 154 -20.65 -6.40 -35.20
CA SER A 154 -21.92 -6.33 -35.93
C SER A 154 -22.29 -7.69 -36.53
N GLN A 155 -23.59 -7.90 -36.77
CA GLN A 155 -24.09 -9.11 -37.42
C GLN A 155 -23.42 -9.36 -38.78
N GLU A 156 -23.21 -8.30 -39.57
CA GLU A 156 -22.52 -8.37 -40.86
C GLU A 156 -21.09 -8.90 -40.70
N THR A 157 -20.38 -8.43 -39.67
CA THR A 157 -19.02 -8.90 -39.35
C THR A 157 -19.03 -10.38 -38.97
N LEU A 158 -19.98 -10.81 -38.14
CA LEU A 158 -20.09 -12.22 -37.74
C LEU A 158 -20.44 -13.14 -38.92
N MET A 159 -21.20 -12.65 -39.90
CA MET A 159 -21.58 -13.38 -41.10
C MET A 159 -20.50 -13.35 -42.20
N ALA A 160 -19.51 -12.48 -42.10
CA ALA A 160 -18.46 -12.37 -43.11
C ALA A 160 -17.61 -13.66 -43.16
N GLY A 161 -17.50 -14.25 -44.34
CA GLY A 161 -16.83 -15.56 -44.53
C GLY A 161 -15.30 -15.53 -44.48
N SER A 162 -14.65 -14.37 -44.32
CA SER A 162 -13.19 -14.27 -44.25
C SER A 162 -12.72 -13.27 -43.18
N THR A 163 -11.57 -13.55 -42.57
CA THR A 163 -10.97 -12.70 -41.53
C THR A 163 -10.54 -11.34 -42.07
N ALA A 164 -10.13 -11.26 -43.35
CA ALA A 164 -9.80 -10.01 -44.01
C ALA A 164 -11.03 -9.11 -44.17
N LYS A 165 -12.18 -9.69 -44.58
CA LYS A 165 -13.42 -8.92 -44.70
C LYS A 165 -13.97 -8.51 -43.32
N GLN A 166 -13.85 -9.39 -42.33
CA GLN A 166 -14.15 -9.04 -40.94
C GLN A 166 -13.34 -7.85 -40.47
N ALA A 167 -12.02 -7.87 -40.66
CA ALA A 167 -11.13 -6.77 -40.27
C ALA A 167 -11.48 -5.45 -40.97
N GLU A 168 -11.85 -5.49 -42.25
CA GLU A 168 -12.30 -4.32 -43.00
C GLU A 168 -13.59 -3.71 -42.41
N LEU A 169 -14.59 -4.54 -42.13
CA LEU A 169 -15.87 -4.11 -41.55
C LEU A 169 -15.69 -3.54 -40.14
N VAL A 170 -14.88 -4.21 -39.31
CA VAL A 170 -14.57 -3.74 -37.96
C VAL A 170 -13.82 -2.42 -37.99
N ALA A 171 -12.84 -2.27 -38.89
CA ALA A 171 -12.12 -1.01 -39.03
C ALA A 171 -13.06 0.14 -39.42
N ARG A 172 -14.01 -0.11 -40.34
CA ARG A 172 -15.04 0.86 -40.69
C ARG A 172 -15.89 1.26 -39.48
N GLN A 173 -16.35 0.28 -38.70
CA GLN A 173 -17.10 0.53 -37.46
C GLN A 173 -16.31 1.41 -36.47
N ILE A 174 -15.00 1.16 -36.30
CA ILE A 174 -14.13 1.99 -35.44
C ILE A 174 -14.06 3.44 -35.95
N PHE A 175 -13.92 3.65 -37.26
CA PHE A 175 -13.90 5.00 -37.83
C PHE A 175 -15.23 5.72 -37.68
N ASP A 176 -16.35 4.99 -37.83
CA ASP A 176 -17.68 5.53 -37.64
C ASP A 176 -17.90 5.93 -36.16
N LEU A 177 -17.45 5.14 -35.19
CA LEU A 177 -17.45 5.49 -33.76
C LEU A 177 -16.59 6.74 -33.47
N ARG A 178 -15.39 6.82 -34.04
CA ARG A 178 -14.51 8.01 -33.89
C ARG A 178 -15.14 9.26 -34.47
N ARG A 179 -15.80 9.14 -35.62
CA ARG A 179 -16.54 10.24 -36.23
C ARG A 179 -17.68 10.67 -35.31
N SER A 180 -18.53 9.74 -34.89
CA SER A 180 -19.64 10.02 -33.98
C SER A 180 -19.19 10.70 -32.68
N ARG A 181 -18.10 10.22 -32.06
CA ARG A 181 -17.49 10.85 -30.89
C ARG A 181 -17.08 12.29 -31.16
N ASN A 182 -16.40 12.54 -32.28
CA ASN A 182 -15.97 13.88 -32.68
C ASN A 182 -17.16 14.79 -32.99
N ASP A 183 -18.19 14.30 -33.66
CA ASP A 183 -19.39 15.06 -34.01
C ASP A 183 -20.16 15.47 -32.74
N ILE A 184 -20.25 14.57 -31.75
CA ILE A 184 -20.88 14.87 -30.45
C ILE A 184 -20.04 15.90 -29.68
N LEU A 185 -18.71 15.78 -29.69
CA LEU A 185 -17.81 16.73 -29.04
C LEU A 185 -17.84 18.11 -29.70
N ALA A 186 -17.96 18.17 -31.03
CA ALA A 186 -18.04 19.39 -31.82
C ALA A 186 -19.41 20.06 -31.74
N GLY A 187 -20.44 19.36 -31.26
CA GLY A 187 -21.81 19.87 -31.25
C GLY A 187 -22.44 19.90 -32.65
N GLU A 188 -22.05 19.00 -33.54
CA GLU A 188 -22.59 18.86 -34.90
C GLU A 188 -23.38 17.56 -35.09
N ALA A 189 -23.46 16.70 -34.07
CA ALA A 189 -24.15 15.43 -34.14
C ALA A 189 -25.66 15.59 -34.42
N GLU A 190 -26.18 14.80 -35.37
CA GLU A 190 -27.61 14.77 -35.71
C GLU A 190 -28.50 14.36 -34.52
N SER A 191 -27.96 13.55 -33.61
CA SER A 191 -28.63 13.12 -32.38
C SER A 191 -27.76 13.42 -31.17
N MET A 192 -27.94 14.62 -30.63
CA MET A 192 -27.28 15.01 -29.38
C MET A 192 -27.98 14.36 -28.18
N PRO A 193 -27.21 13.88 -27.18
CA PRO A 193 -27.77 13.49 -25.91
C PRO A 193 -28.52 14.68 -25.27
N PRO A 194 -29.74 14.48 -24.74
CA PRO A 194 -30.58 15.58 -24.24
C PRO A 194 -30.06 16.18 -22.92
N ASP A 195 -29.36 15.38 -22.10
CA ASP A 195 -28.91 15.76 -20.75
C ASP A 195 -27.41 15.49 -20.55
N GLY A 196 -26.78 16.22 -19.61
CA GLY A 196 -25.36 16.01 -19.25
C GLY A 196 -25.06 14.60 -18.71
N ASN A 197 -26.01 13.96 -18.02
CA ASN A 197 -25.86 12.57 -17.58
C ASN A 197 -25.95 11.60 -18.76
N ALA A 198 -26.89 11.82 -19.69
CA ALA A 198 -27.02 11.01 -20.89
C ALA A 198 -25.77 11.12 -21.77
N TYR A 199 -25.18 12.30 -21.84
CA TYR A 199 -23.90 12.53 -22.51
C TYR A 199 -22.79 11.65 -21.94
N ASN A 200 -22.63 11.63 -20.61
CA ASN A 200 -21.60 10.80 -19.96
C ASN A 200 -21.81 9.31 -20.25
N VAL A 201 -23.07 8.84 -20.25
CA VAL A 201 -23.40 7.45 -20.56
C VAL A 201 -23.05 7.11 -22.02
N VAL A 202 -23.47 7.95 -22.97
CA VAL A 202 -23.15 7.76 -24.39
C VAL A 202 -21.65 7.75 -24.62
N MET A 203 -20.91 8.69 -24.01
CA MET A 203 -19.45 8.73 -24.11
C MET A 203 -18.80 7.49 -23.51
N SER A 204 -19.26 7.05 -22.33
CA SER A 204 -18.75 5.83 -21.71
C SER A 204 -19.02 4.59 -22.55
N GLU A 205 -20.14 4.54 -23.28
CA GLU A 205 -20.48 3.41 -24.13
C GLU A 205 -19.66 3.43 -25.43
N ILE A 206 -19.43 4.60 -26.03
CA ILE A 206 -18.54 4.74 -27.19
C ILE A 206 -17.11 4.36 -26.81
N ASP A 207 -16.62 4.80 -25.65
CA ASP A 207 -15.28 4.45 -25.17
C ASP A 207 -15.17 2.97 -24.75
N ARG A 208 -16.30 2.31 -24.45
CA ARG A 208 -16.36 0.88 -24.10
C ARG A 208 -16.33 -0.04 -25.33
N GLN A 209 -16.80 0.42 -26.49
CA GLN A 209 -16.89 -0.34 -27.75
C GLN A 209 -15.59 -0.27 -28.56
#